data_AF-A0A435Y313-F1
#
_entry.id   AF-A0A435Y313-F1
#
_cell.length_a   1.000
_cell.length_b   1.000
_cell.length_c   1.000
_cell.angle_alpha   90.00
_cell.angle_beta   90.00
_cell.angle_gamma   90.00
#
_symmetry.space_group_name_H-M   'P 1'
#
loop_
_entity.id
_entity.type
_entity.pdbx_description
1 polymer ?
#
loop_
_entity_poly.entity_id
_entity_poly.type
_entity_poly.pdbx_seq_one_letter_code
_entity_poly.pdbx_strand_id
1 'polypeptide(L)'
;MTMLGKLDSSAIPFDQPIPLVAALGVFLAGVAVLGWITVKGYWPYLWNEWISSVDHKRIGVMYIVLAMLMLLRGFIDAIMMRTQQVLAIHGPGYLPPEHYDQIFSAHGTIMIFFAAMPFMIGLMNFAVPLQLGIRDVAFPTLNSVSFWLTASGALL
;
A
#
# COMPACT_ATOMS: atom_id res chain seq x y z
N MET A 1 -22.75 -15.15 22.28
CA MET A 1 -21.72 -14.73 21.31
C MET A 1 -22.42 -13.87 20.27
N THR A 2 -21.99 -12.63 20.08
CA THR A 2 -22.51 -11.74 19.02
C THR A 2 -22.10 -12.28 17.64
N MET A 3 -22.95 -12.11 16.63
CA MET A 3 -22.70 -12.56 15.24
C MET A 3 -21.39 -12.01 14.63
N LEU A 4 -20.86 -10.92 15.20
CA LEU A 4 -19.70 -10.19 14.69
C LEU A 4 -18.44 -10.31 15.57
N GLY A 5 -18.47 -11.12 16.63
CA GLY A 5 -17.32 -11.29 17.54
C GLY A 5 -16.93 -9.97 18.21
N LYS A 6 -15.64 -9.60 18.12
CA LYS A 6 -15.08 -8.34 18.67
C LYS A 6 -15.30 -7.11 17.77
N LEU A 7 -15.84 -7.30 16.56
CA LEU A 7 -16.09 -6.19 15.65
C LEU A 7 -17.36 -5.45 16.10
N ASP A 8 -17.18 -4.19 16.48
CA ASP A 8 -18.23 -3.28 16.88
C ASP A 8 -17.93 -1.86 16.35
N SER A 9 -18.94 -0.98 16.37
CA SER A 9 -18.83 0.43 16.00
C SER A 9 -17.69 1.19 16.72
N SER A 10 -17.31 0.74 17.91
CA SER A 10 -16.17 1.23 18.68
C SER A 10 -14.78 0.96 18.05
N ALA A 11 -14.69 0.08 17.04
CA ALA A 11 -13.43 -0.19 16.33
C ALA A 11 -13.00 0.94 15.38
N ILE A 12 -13.92 1.86 15.04
CA ILE A 12 -13.63 3.01 14.19
C ILE A 12 -13.41 4.23 15.11
N PRO A 13 -12.28 4.94 14.98
CA PRO A 13 -11.96 6.08 15.85
C PRO A 13 -12.73 7.35 15.42
N PHE A 14 -14.03 7.38 15.68
CA PHE A 14 -14.92 8.51 15.31
C PHE A 14 -14.60 9.82 16.03
N ASP A 15 -13.85 9.76 17.13
CA ASP A 15 -13.39 10.87 17.94
C ASP A 15 -12.08 11.48 17.43
N GLN A 16 -11.34 10.78 16.56
CA GLN A 16 -10.03 11.21 16.09
C GLN A 16 -10.11 11.85 14.69
N PRO A 17 -9.84 13.16 14.55
CA PRO A 17 -10.00 13.84 13.27
C PRO A 17 -9.00 13.39 12.21
N ILE A 18 -7.75 13.10 12.60
CA ILE A 18 -6.68 12.79 11.64
C ILE A 18 -6.95 11.47 10.89
N PRO A 19 -7.24 10.33 11.55
CA PRO A 19 -7.56 9.08 10.85
C PRO A 19 -8.81 9.18 9.98
N LEU A 20 -9.84 9.88 10.45
CA LEU A 20 -11.09 10.05 9.69
C LEU A 20 -10.88 10.83 8.40
N VAL A 21 -10.14 11.94 8.45
CA VAL A 21 -9.82 12.74 7.27
C VAL A 21 -8.95 11.93 6.30
N ALA A 22 -7.96 11.19 6.81
CA ALA A 22 -7.13 10.32 6.00
C ALA A 22 -7.96 9.22 5.32
N ALA A 23 -8.82 8.52 6.08
CA ALA A 23 -9.70 7.47 5.56
C ALA A 23 -10.67 8.02 4.50
N LEU A 24 -11.28 9.18 4.75
CA LEU A 24 -12.14 9.84 3.77
C LEU A 24 -11.38 10.22 2.50
N GLY A 25 -10.17 10.77 2.63
CA GLY A 25 -9.32 11.12 1.49
C GLY A 25 -8.98 9.91 0.63
N VAL A 26 -8.58 8.79 1.26
CA VAL A 26 -8.30 7.53 0.56
C VAL A 26 -9.56 6.97 -0.10
N PHE A 27 -10.69 6.99 0.60
CA PHE A 27 -11.98 6.54 0.06
C PHE A 27 -12.39 7.34 -1.18
N LEU A 28 -12.33 8.67 -1.11
CA LEU A 28 -12.66 9.54 -2.23
C LEU A 28 -11.70 9.34 -3.41
N ALA A 29 -10.40 9.18 -3.15
CA ALA A 29 -9.44 8.86 -4.20
C ALA A 29 -9.75 7.52 -4.87
N GLY A 30 -10.09 6.48 -4.07
CA GLY A 30 -10.49 5.18 -4.58
C GLY A 30 -11.75 5.25 -5.46
N VAL A 31 -12.78 5.95 -4.98
CA VAL A 31 -14.02 6.17 -5.76
C VAL A 31 -13.74 6.94 -7.04
N ALA A 32 -12.90 7.98 -7.00
CA ALA A 32 -12.53 8.74 -8.19
C ALA A 32 -11.80 7.87 -9.23
N VAL A 33 -10.85 7.03 -8.79
CA VAL A 33 -10.13 6.10 -9.67
C VAL A 33 -11.09 5.06 -10.27
N LEU A 34 -11.94 4.44 -9.47
CA LEU A 34 -12.93 3.46 -9.93
C LEU A 34 -13.95 4.07 -10.89
N GLY A 35 -14.42 5.28 -10.59
CA GLY A 35 -15.31 6.04 -11.46
C GLY A 35 -14.65 6.34 -12.82
N TRP A 36 -13.38 6.78 -12.80
CA TRP A 36 -12.62 7.04 -14.02
C TRP A 36 -12.42 5.77 -14.88
N ILE A 37 -12.04 4.65 -14.27
CA ILE A 37 -11.89 3.34 -14.94
C ILE A 37 -13.20 2.93 -15.60
N THR A 38 -14.32 3.12 -14.89
CA THR A 38 -15.66 2.75 -15.38
C THR A 38 -16.09 3.62 -16.55
N VAL A 39 -15.95 4.94 -16.46
CA VAL A 39 -16.29 5.88 -17.54
C VAL A 39 -15.44 5.63 -18.79
N LYS A 40 -14.16 5.23 -18.62
CA LYS A 40 -13.26 4.91 -19.74
C LYS A 40 -13.41 3.49 -20.27
N GLY A 41 -14.17 2.62 -19.60
CA GLY A 41 -14.35 1.23 -20.02
C GLY A 41 -13.07 0.38 -19.94
N TYR A 42 -12.13 0.72 -19.06
CA TYR A 42 -10.83 0.04 -18.95
C TYR A 42 -10.88 -1.30 -18.20
N TRP A 43 -12.05 -1.73 -17.69
CA TRP A 43 -12.21 -2.98 -16.96
C TRP A 43 -11.68 -4.22 -17.69
N PRO A 44 -12.03 -4.48 -18.97
CA PRO A 44 -11.53 -5.68 -19.67
C PRO A 44 -10.02 -5.63 -19.88
N TYR A 45 -9.46 -4.44 -20.13
CA TYR A 45 -8.03 -4.25 -20.29
C TYR A 45 -7.28 -4.52 -18.99
N LEU A 46 -7.73 -3.95 -17.87
CA LEU A 46 -7.10 -4.19 -16.56
C LEU A 46 -7.16 -5.67 -16.17
N TRP A 47 -8.31 -6.32 -16.39
CA TRP A 47 -8.47 -7.73 -16.06
C TRP A 47 -7.53 -8.62 -16.88
N ASN A 48 -7.62 -8.55 -18.21
CA ASN A 48 -6.92 -9.46 -19.11
C ASN A 48 -5.41 -9.17 -19.19
N GLU A 49 -4.99 -7.91 -19.11
CA GLU A 49 -3.60 -7.53 -19.35
C GLU A 49 -2.79 -7.44 -18.05
N TRP A 50 -3.39 -7.02 -16.94
CA TRP A 50 -2.65 -6.73 -15.70
C TRP A 50 -2.99 -7.70 -14.59
N ILE A 51 -4.26 -7.80 -14.23
CA ILE A 51 -4.68 -8.53 -13.02
C ILE A 51 -4.40 -10.03 -13.16
N SER A 52 -4.71 -10.62 -14.32
CA SER A 52 -4.44 -12.03 -14.61
C SER A 52 -3.09 -12.27 -15.30
N SER A 53 -2.18 -11.29 -15.28
CA SER A 53 -0.91 -11.41 -15.98
C SER A 53 0.05 -12.38 -15.29
N VAL A 54 0.79 -13.12 -16.11
CA VAL A 54 1.94 -13.95 -15.70
C VAL A 54 3.27 -13.42 -16.23
N ASP A 55 3.25 -12.34 -17.04
CA ASP A 55 4.46 -11.74 -17.60
C ASP A 55 5.28 -11.05 -16.50
N HIS A 56 6.51 -11.50 -16.29
CA HIS A 56 7.44 -10.95 -15.30
C HIS A 56 7.64 -9.43 -15.40
N LYS A 57 7.53 -8.83 -16.60
CA LYS A 57 7.63 -7.37 -16.77
C LYS A 57 6.43 -6.66 -16.16
N ARG A 58 5.21 -7.16 -16.41
CA ARG A 58 3.98 -6.55 -15.90
C ARG A 58 3.88 -6.74 -14.39
N ILE A 59 4.22 -7.93 -13.89
CA ILE A 59 4.31 -8.20 -12.44
C ILE A 59 5.36 -7.28 -11.79
N GLY A 60 6.53 -7.12 -12.41
CA GLY A 60 7.56 -6.20 -11.93
C GLY A 60 7.08 -4.75 -11.83
N VAL A 61 6.35 -4.26 -12.84
CA VAL A 61 5.73 -2.92 -12.82
C VAL A 61 4.69 -2.81 -11.71
N MET A 62 3.82 -3.81 -11.52
CA MET A 62 2.81 -3.79 -10.45
C MET A 62 3.45 -3.74 -9.06
N TYR A 63 4.54 -4.48 -8.83
CA TYR A 63 5.32 -4.40 -7.60
C TYR A 63 5.89 -3.00 -7.35
N ILE A 64 6.46 -2.37 -8.38
CA ILE A 64 7.00 -1.01 -8.27
C ILE A 64 5.87 -0.01 -7.98
N VAL A 65 4.72 -0.12 -8.66
CA VAL A 65 3.57 0.76 -8.39
C VAL A 65 3.09 0.60 -6.95
N LEU A 66 2.95 -0.64 -6.46
CA LEU A 66 2.61 -0.90 -5.06
C LEU A 66 3.64 -0.25 -4.12
N ALA A 67 4.93 -0.45 -4.37
CA ALA A 67 5.99 0.13 -3.57
C ALA A 67 5.95 1.66 -3.53
N MET A 68 5.64 2.31 -4.67
CA MET A 68 5.53 3.77 -4.74
C MET A 68 4.33 4.31 -3.97
N LEU A 69 3.18 3.61 -4.00
CA LEU A 69 2.01 3.96 -3.19
C LEU A 69 2.32 3.82 -1.68
N MET A 70 3.01 2.74 -1.31
CA MET A 70 3.41 2.47 0.06
C MET A 70 4.50 3.43 0.55
N LEU A 71 5.41 3.85 -0.34
CA LEU A 71 6.38 4.90 -0.08
C LEU A 71 5.69 6.22 0.24
N LEU A 72 4.66 6.61 -0.53
CA LEU A 72 3.89 7.82 -0.25
C LEU A 72 3.24 7.77 1.13
N ARG A 73 2.59 6.64 1.47
CA ARG A 73 2.02 6.42 2.80
C ARG A 73 3.10 6.55 3.88
N GLY A 74 4.19 5.79 3.76
CA GLY A 74 5.29 5.82 4.73
C GLY A 74 5.93 7.21 4.88
N PHE A 75 6.00 7.97 3.79
CA PHE A 75 6.53 9.33 3.80
C PHE A 75 5.60 10.31 4.53
N ILE A 76 4.28 10.19 4.38
CA ILE A 76 3.31 10.98 5.15
C ILE A 76 3.48 10.73 6.65
N ASP A 77 3.59 9.47 7.07
CA ASP A 77 3.87 9.12 8.48
C ASP A 77 5.19 9.72 8.98
N ALA A 78 6.24 9.70 8.15
CA ALA A 78 7.52 10.29 8.50
C ALA A 78 7.42 11.80 8.70
N ILE A 79 6.71 12.51 7.81
CA ILE A 79 6.44 13.95 7.97
C ILE A 79 5.69 14.18 9.27
N MET A 80 4.64 13.39 9.56
CA MET A 80 3.87 13.56 10.78
C MET A 80 4.74 13.39 12.05
N MET A 81 5.58 12.35 12.10
CA MET A 81 6.49 12.16 13.23
C MET A 81 7.47 13.32 13.38
N ARG A 82 8.04 13.81 12.27
CA ARG A 82 8.98 14.94 12.31
C ARG A 82 8.31 16.25 12.70
N THR A 83 7.11 16.52 12.20
CA THR A 83 6.32 17.70 12.60
C THR A 83 5.96 17.63 14.08
N GLN A 84 5.59 16.46 14.60
CA GLN A 84 5.33 16.28 16.03
C GLN A 84 6.57 16.59 16.87
N GLN A 85 7.75 16.06 16.49
CA GLN A 85 9.00 16.33 17.20
C GLN A 85 9.35 17.82 17.26
N VAL A 86 9.08 18.57 16.19
CA VAL A 86 9.32 20.02 16.14
C VAL A 86 8.32 20.79 17.01
N LEU A 87 7.03 20.46 16.94
CA LEU A 87 6.00 21.14 17.72
C LEU A 87 6.07 20.80 19.22
N ALA A 88 6.59 19.62 19.57
CA ALA A 88 6.74 19.18 20.94
C ALA A 88 7.91 19.85 21.69
N ILE A 89 8.75 20.65 21.02
CA ILE A 89 9.87 21.37 21.67
C ILE A 89 9.35 22.39 22.70
N HIS A 90 8.22 23.04 22.40
CA HIS A 90 7.68 24.13 23.22
C HIS A 90 6.25 23.86 23.72
N GLY A 91 5.76 22.63 23.62
CA GLY A 91 4.40 22.26 24.01
C GLY A 91 4.13 20.76 23.87
N PRO A 92 2.88 20.30 24.04
CA PRO A 92 2.53 18.88 23.94
C PRO A 92 2.53 18.33 22.49
N GLY A 93 2.65 19.19 21.48
CA GLY A 93 2.46 18.82 20.07
C GLY A 93 1.00 18.51 19.73
N TYR A 94 0.76 17.78 18.64
CA TYR A 94 -0.57 17.42 18.14
C TYR A 94 -0.84 15.90 18.10
N LEU A 95 0.19 15.06 18.26
CA LEU A 95 0.04 13.61 18.36
C LEU A 95 0.20 13.13 19.81
N PRO A 96 -0.84 12.54 20.41
CA PRO A 96 -0.70 11.82 21.68
C PRO A 96 0.28 10.64 21.55
N PRO A 97 0.92 10.20 22.66
CA PRO A 97 1.93 9.14 22.63
C PRO A 97 1.43 7.85 21.96
N GLU A 98 0.23 7.40 22.30
CA GLU A 98 -0.38 6.18 21.74
C GLU A 98 -0.50 6.24 20.22
N HIS A 99 -0.89 7.40 19.67
CA HIS A 99 -1.04 7.59 18.23
C HIS A 99 0.32 7.73 17.54
N TYR A 100 1.28 8.39 18.18
CA TYR A 100 2.65 8.51 17.67
C TYR A 100 3.31 7.13 17.54
N ASP A 101 3.15 6.26 18.54
CA ASP A 101 3.73 4.92 18.55
C ASP A 101 3.10 4.01 17.49
N GLN A 102 1.79 4.17 17.22
CA GLN A 102 1.11 3.49 16.12
C GLN A 102 1.67 3.91 14.76
N ILE A 103 1.83 5.22 14.54
CA ILE A 103 2.42 5.77 13.31
C ILE A 103 3.85 5.27 13.12
N PHE A 104 4.68 5.34 14.16
CA PHE A 104 6.08 4.90 14.09
C PHE A 104 6.18 3.40 13.74
N SER A 105 5.39 2.57 14.40
CA SER A 105 5.38 1.13 14.16
C SER A 105 4.91 0.81 12.74
N ALA A 106 3.82 1.44 12.28
CA ALA A 106 3.30 1.24 10.94
C ALA A 106 4.26 1.78 9.86
N HIS A 107 4.89 2.93 10.08
CA HIS A 107 5.92 3.48 9.21
C HIS A 107 7.07 2.47 9.01
N GLY A 108 7.62 1.92 10.09
CA GLY A 108 8.70 0.95 10.01
C GLY A 108 8.30 -0.30 9.21
N THR A 109 7.13 -0.87 9.51
CA THR A 109 6.60 -2.03 8.79
C THR A 109 6.42 -1.74 7.31
N ILE A 110 5.82 -0.61 6.96
CA ILE A 110 5.54 -0.28 5.56
C ILE A 110 6.80 0.01 4.77
N MET A 111 7.74 0.78 5.33
CA MET A 111 8.96 1.14 4.63
C MET A 111 9.81 -0.09 4.28
N ILE A 112 9.88 -1.08 5.18
CA ILE A 112 10.66 -2.30 4.94
C ILE A 112 9.87 -3.31 4.11
N PHE A 113 8.67 -3.70 4.56
CA PHE A 113 7.94 -4.83 3.99
C PHE A 113 7.13 -4.48 2.74
N PHE A 114 6.70 -3.23 2.60
CA PHE A 114 5.75 -2.85 1.55
C PHE A 114 6.27 -1.77 0.59
N ALA A 115 7.35 -1.07 0.94
CA ALA A 115 8.08 -0.17 0.03
C ALA A 115 9.39 -0.80 -0.45
N ALA A 116 10.39 -0.97 0.42
CA ALA A 116 11.74 -1.39 0.01
C ALA A 116 11.77 -2.79 -0.61
N MET A 117 11.17 -3.79 0.06
CA MET A 117 11.15 -5.16 -0.47
C MET A 117 10.39 -5.28 -1.80
N PRO A 118 9.14 -4.80 -1.94
CA PRO A 118 8.42 -4.81 -3.22
C PRO A 118 9.12 -4.03 -4.32
N PHE A 119 9.76 -2.90 -4.00
CA PHE A 119 10.51 -2.12 -4.99
C PHE A 119 11.66 -2.94 -5.57
N MET A 120 12.47 -3.55 -4.71
CA MET A 120 13.60 -4.38 -5.15
C MET A 120 13.11 -5.64 -5.88
N ILE A 121 12.09 -6.33 -5.37
CA ILE A 121 11.51 -7.51 -6.01
C ILE A 121 10.91 -7.15 -7.38
N GLY A 122 10.27 -5.99 -7.51
CA GLY A 122 9.72 -5.50 -8.77
C GLY A 122 10.81 -5.23 -9.80
N LEU A 123 11.90 -4.56 -9.40
CA LEU A 123 13.07 -4.35 -10.26
C LEU A 123 13.72 -5.68 -10.69
N MET A 124 13.88 -6.63 -9.77
CA MET A 124 14.42 -7.95 -10.10
C MET A 124 13.52 -8.71 -11.07
N ASN A 125 12.20 -8.70 -10.83
CA ASN A 125 11.21 -9.29 -11.73
C ASN A 125 11.30 -8.72 -13.14
N PHE A 126 11.47 -7.40 -13.26
CA PHE A 126 11.54 -6.75 -14.56
C PHE A 126 12.89 -7.00 -15.26
N ALA A 127 14.00 -6.75 -14.56
CA ALA A 127 15.32 -6.65 -15.18
C ALA A 127 16.07 -7.98 -15.29
N VAL A 128 15.96 -8.88 -14.30
CA VAL A 128 16.83 -10.08 -14.23
C VAL A 128 16.57 -11.04 -15.40
N PRO A 129 15.33 -11.39 -15.78
CA PRO A 129 15.11 -12.26 -16.94
C PRO A 129 15.65 -11.64 -18.25
N LEU A 130 15.53 -10.31 -18.40
CA LEU A 130 16.04 -9.59 -19.56
C LEU A 130 17.58 -9.59 -19.60
N GLN A 131 18.24 -9.40 -18.46
CA GLN A 131 19.70 -9.45 -18.35
C GLN A 131 20.27 -10.84 -18.65
N LEU A 132 19.54 -11.90 -18.28
CA LEU A 132 19.89 -13.29 -18.57
C LEU A 132 19.52 -13.73 -20.01
N GLY A 133 18.79 -12.91 -20.76
CA GLY A 133 18.32 -13.25 -22.10
C GLY A 133 17.27 -14.37 -22.14
N ILE A 134 16.60 -14.64 -21.01
CA ILE A 134 15.56 -15.67 -20.91
C ILE A 134 14.18 -15.05 -21.14
N ARG A 135 13.23 -15.90 -21.57
CA ARG A 135 11.88 -15.45 -21.93
C ARG A 135 11.02 -15.05 -20.73
N ASP A 136 11.18 -15.75 -19.60
CA ASP A 136 10.36 -15.57 -18.41
C ASP A 136 11.04 -16.21 -17.17
N VAL A 137 10.44 -16.04 -15.99
CA VAL A 137 10.84 -16.71 -14.75
C VAL A 137 10.45 -18.19 -14.74
N ALA A 138 11.08 -18.99 -13.86
CA ALA A 138 10.86 -20.44 -13.79
C ALA A 138 9.40 -20.84 -13.50
N PHE A 139 8.67 -20.04 -12.70
CA PHE A 139 7.28 -20.31 -12.31
C PHE A 139 6.40 -19.07 -12.48
N PRO A 140 5.89 -18.77 -13.70
CA PRO A 140 5.15 -17.54 -13.98
C PRO A 140 3.87 -17.37 -13.13
N THR A 141 3.10 -18.45 -12.94
CA THR A 141 1.89 -18.41 -12.12
C THR A 141 2.18 -18.14 -10.64
N LEU A 142 3.24 -18.76 -10.08
CA LEU A 142 3.62 -18.52 -8.69
C LEU A 142 4.13 -17.09 -8.49
N ASN A 143 4.76 -16.51 -9.50
CA ASN A 143 5.16 -15.11 -9.48
C ASN A 143 3.95 -14.16 -9.39
N SER A 144 2.90 -14.43 -10.16
CA SER A 144 1.63 -13.69 -10.08
C SER A 144 0.97 -13.84 -8.70
N VAL A 145 0.91 -15.06 -8.16
CA VAL A 145 0.40 -15.33 -6.82
C VAL A 145 1.21 -14.60 -5.74
N SER A 146 2.54 -14.58 -5.87
CA SER A 146 3.42 -13.87 -4.93
C SER A 146 3.09 -12.38 -4.86
N PHE A 147 2.85 -11.74 -6.01
CA PHE A 147 2.41 -10.34 -6.05
C PHE A 147 1.09 -10.14 -5.32
N TRP A 148 0.09 -10.99 -5.59
CA TRP A 148 -1.22 -10.86 -4.95
C TRP A 148 -1.21 -11.12 -3.45
N LEU A 149 -0.34 -12.00 -2.96
CA LEU A 149 -0.12 -12.17 -1.53
C LEU A 149 0.49 -10.91 -0.91
N THR A 150 1.46 -10.27 -1.57
CA THR A 150 2.03 -8.99 -1.11
C THR A 150 0.98 -7.88 -1.11
N ALA A 151 0.20 -7.74 -2.19
CA ALA A 151 -0.85 -6.73 -2.31
C ALA A 151 -1.95 -6.92 -1.25
N SER A 152 -2.34 -8.17 -0.98
CA SER A 152 -3.31 -8.49 0.07
C SER A 152 -2.75 -8.19 1.45
N GLY A 153 -1.48 -8.50 1.69
CA GLY A 153 -0.80 -8.15 2.95
C GLY A 153 -0.69 -6.64 3.18
N ALA A 154 -0.54 -5.85 2.12
CA ALA A 154 -0.53 -4.38 2.20
C ALA A 154 -1.93 -3.77 2.39
N LEU A 155 -2.98 -4.50 2.03
CA LEU A 155 -4.38 -4.08 2.18
C LEU A 155 -4.92 -4.32 3.61
N LEU A 156 -4.36 -5.31 4.32
CA LEU A 156 -4.69 -5.64 5.71
C LEU A 156 -4.13 -4.60 6.69
#